data_AF-A0A6L4AUR0-F1
#
_entry.id   AF-A0A6L4AUR0-F1
#
_cell.length_a   1.000
_cell.length_b   1.000
_cell.length_c   1.000
_cell.angle_alpha   90.00
_cell.angle_beta   90.00
_cell.angle_gamma   90.00
#
_symmetry.space_group_name_H-M   'P 1'
#
loop_
_entity.id
_entity.type
_entity.pdbx_description
1 polymer ?
#
loop_
_entity_poly.entity_id
_entity_poly.type
_entity_poly.pdbx_seq_one_letter_code
_entity_poly.pdbx_strand_id
1 'polypeptide(L)'
;MRRAIAVTLFAALFAAGAGAQQAPPAETAPGPPGAATDPGARIDEILEGEEAVLQGLTYSYDPGNRRDPFKSLEVGQNRPELKGPLPEGVPGLLIDEIDLSGIYRTSRGFIAQVSAPNKNRSYLLREGDQLYDGDVVRISSNEVVFKQIVNDPTVLKPFREVVKKLSP
;
A
#
# COMPACT_ATOMS: atom_id res chain seq x y z
N MET A 1 57.12 28.68 30.88
CA MET A 1 57.77 29.99 31.07
C MET A 1 57.17 30.92 30.02
N ARG A 2 56.32 31.88 30.43
CA ARG A 2 56.65 33.32 30.58
C ARG A 2 57.00 33.95 29.22
N ARG A 3 56.06 34.70 28.63
CA ARG A 3 56.04 36.19 28.58
C ARG A 3 57.02 36.74 27.53
N ALA A 4 56.78 37.78 26.74
CA ALA A 4 55.65 38.65 26.43
C ALA A 4 56.17 39.69 25.40
N ILE A 5 55.26 40.35 24.66
CA ILE A 5 55.30 41.79 24.24
C ILE A 5 56.44 42.19 23.26
N ALA A 6 56.21 42.76 22.07
CA ALA A 6 55.88 44.16 21.74
C ALA A 6 56.33 44.38 20.26
N VAL A 7 55.93 45.34 19.41
CA VAL A 7 55.04 46.51 19.45
C VAL A 7 55.08 47.10 18.02
N THR A 8 53.90 47.40 17.44
CA THR A 8 53.54 48.49 16.47
C THR A 8 54.28 48.62 15.13
N LEU A 9 53.78 49.20 14.03
CA LEU A 9 52.74 50.19 13.69
C LEU A 9 52.62 50.10 12.14
N PHE A 10 51.49 50.14 11.42
CA PHE A 10 50.71 51.32 10.99
C PHE A 10 49.98 50.85 9.69
N ALA A 11 48.66 50.67 9.66
CA ALA A 11 47.58 51.65 9.43
C ALA A 11 47.02 51.59 7.99
N ALA A 12 45.71 51.31 7.90
CA ALA A 12 44.68 52.14 7.25
C ALA A 12 43.36 51.34 7.25
N LEU A 13 42.34 51.70 8.07
CA LEU A 13 41.28 52.70 7.79
C LEU A 13 40.35 52.24 6.64
N PHE A 14 39.03 52.09 6.71
CA PHE A 14 37.92 52.70 7.49
C PHE A 14 36.79 51.65 7.57
N ALA A 15 36.25 51.31 8.75
CA ALA A 15 35.18 51.97 9.50
C ALA A 15 33.76 51.82 8.92
N ALA A 16 32.94 51.13 9.70
CA ALA A 16 31.49 51.15 9.66
C ALA A 16 30.94 52.55 9.95
N GLY A 17 29.78 52.86 9.38
CA GLY A 17 29.02 54.06 9.70
C GLY A 17 27.60 53.95 9.18
N ALA A 18 26.69 53.56 10.06
CA ALA A 18 25.26 53.76 9.91
C ALA A 18 24.97 55.28 9.77
N GLY A 19 24.10 55.65 8.85
CA GLY A 19 23.68 57.03 8.68
C GLY A 19 22.53 57.12 7.69
N ALA A 20 21.33 57.37 8.22
CA ALA A 20 20.11 57.55 7.48
C ALA A 20 20.22 58.70 6.45
N GLN A 21 19.68 58.48 5.25
CA GLN A 21 19.08 59.58 4.49
C GLN A 21 17.95 59.03 3.61
N GLN A 22 16.75 59.19 4.13
CA GLN A 22 15.48 58.92 3.48
C GLN A 22 15.25 60.03 2.45
N ALA A 23 15.36 59.70 1.16
CA ALA A 23 14.99 60.61 0.08
C ALA A 23 13.46 60.58 -0.10
N PRO A 24 12.81 61.74 -0.36
CA PRO A 24 11.36 61.87 -0.32
C PRO A 24 10.67 61.07 -1.45
N PRO A 25 9.47 60.52 -1.22
CA PRO A 25 8.67 59.93 -2.28
C PRO A 25 8.22 61.03 -3.24
N ALA A 26 8.51 60.85 -4.52
CA ALA A 26 7.87 61.62 -5.58
C ALA A 26 6.40 61.21 -5.62
N GLU A 27 5.56 62.07 -5.05
CA GLU A 27 4.10 62.00 -5.13
C GLU A 27 3.69 62.16 -6.60
N THR A 28 3.35 61.04 -7.25
CA THR A 28 2.66 61.06 -8.54
C THR A 28 1.16 60.99 -8.24
N ALA A 29 0.48 62.11 -8.47
CA ALA A 29 -0.96 62.23 -8.38
C ALA A 29 -1.68 61.32 -9.42
N PRO A 30 -2.94 60.93 -9.17
CA PRO A 30 -3.59 59.79 -9.79
C PRO A 30 -4.23 60.13 -11.15
N GLY A 31 -4.11 59.21 -12.12
CA GLY A 31 -4.82 59.25 -13.40
C GLY A 31 -6.11 58.41 -13.38
N PRO A 32 -7.13 58.72 -14.21
CA PRO A 32 -8.53 58.38 -13.95
C PRO A 32 -8.90 56.88 -14.13
N PRO A 33 -10.00 56.44 -13.49
CA PRO A 33 -10.50 55.07 -13.52
C PRO A 33 -11.32 54.81 -14.80
N GLY A 34 -11.13 53.65 -15.42
CA GLY A 34 -12.04 53.21 -16.48
C GLY A 34 -11.46 52.23 -17.49
N ALA A 35 -11.51 50.94 -17.17
CA ALA A 35 -11.77 49.92 -18.16
C ALA A 35 -12.78 48.95 -17.53
N ALA A 36 -14.05 49.11 -17.90
CA ALA A 36 -15.10 48.17 -17.52
C ALA A 36 -14.82 46.83 -18.23
N THR A 37 -14.13 45.94 -17.54
CA THR A 37 -14.09 44.53 -17.91
C THR A 37 -15.38 43.90 -17.40
N ASP A 38 -16.14 43.28 -18.30
CA ASP A 38 -17.31 42.48 -17.94
C ASP A 38 -16.92 41.49 -16.83
N PRO A 39 -17.57 41.51 -15.64
CA PRO A 39 -17.27 40.57 -14.57
C PRO A 39 -17.37 39.12 -15.03
N GLY A 40 -18.28 38.82 -15.97
CA GLY A 40 -18.42 37.49 -16.56
C GLY A 40 -17.18 37.04 -17.31
N ALA A 41 -16.62 37.91 -18.16
CA ALA A 41 -15.43 37.59 -18.95
C ALA A 41 -14.19 37.30 -18.10
N ARG A 42 -14.05 37.93 -16.93
CA ARG A 42 -12.97 37.61 -15.99
C ARG A 42 -13.18 36.29 -15.25
N ILE A 43 -14.43 35.97 -14.95
CA ILE A 43 -14.78 34.69 -14.31
C ILE A 43 -14.50 33.56 -15.31
N ASP A 44 -14.90 33.71 -16.56
CA ASP A 44 -14.67 32.73 -17.62
C ASP A 44 -13.16 32.52 -17.89
N GLU A 45 -12.37 33.60 -17.93
CA GLU A 45 -10.91 33.52 -18.09
C GLU A 45 -10.21 32.85 -16.88
N ILE A 46 -10.71 33.07 -15.66
CA ILE A 46 -10.20 32.39 -14.46
C ILE A 46 -10.56 30.90 -14.49
N LEU A 47 -11.80 30.55 -14.85
CA LEU A 47 -12.22 29.14 -14.95
C LEU A 47 -11.46 28.40 -16.05
N GLU A 48 -11.27 29.00 -17.23
CA GLU A 48 -10.50 28.41 -18.33
C GLU A 48 -9.01 28.24 -17.95
N GLY A 49 -8.44 29.21 -17.23
CA GLY A 49 -7.08 29.13 -16.70
C GLY A 49 -6.91 28.04 -15.65
N GLU A 50 -7.89 27.86 -14.76
CA GLU A 50 -7.90 26.79 -13.76
C GLU A 50 -8.06 25.40 -14.41
N GLU A 51 -8.92 25.27 -15.41
CA GLU A 51 -9.15 24.02 -16.14
C GLU A 51 -7.89 23.59 -16.93
N ALA A 52 -7.19 24.54 -17.55
CA ALA A 52 -5.91 24.28 -18.23
C ALA A 52 -4.81 23.83 -17.27
N VAL A 53 -4.78 24.37 -16.05
CA VAL A 53 -3.83 23.97 -15.00
C VAL A 53 -4.18 22.58 -14.46
N LEU A 54 -5.47 22.29 -14.25
CA LEU A 54 -5.95 20.98 -13.78
C LEU A 54 -5.72 19.85 -14.80
N GLN A 55 -5.88 20.12 -16.09
CA GLN A 55 -5.64 19.14 -17.17
C GLN A 55 -4.16 18.74 -17.30
N GLY A 56 -3.22 19.60 -16.87
CA GLY A 56 -1.78 19.33 -16.92
C GLY A 56 -1.23 18.61 -15.68
N LEU A 57 -2.00 18.51 -14.60
CA LEU A 57 -1.53 18.00 -13.30
C LEU A 57 -2.06 16.58 -13.04
N THR A 58 -1.55 15.61 -13.79
CA THR A 58 -1.72 14.21 -13.42
C THR A 58 -0.84 13.89 -12.22
N TYR A 59 -1.41 13.94 -11.02
CA TYR A 59 -0.72 13.51 -9.81
C TYR A 59 -0.72 11.97 -9.72
N SER A 60 0.40 11.35 -10.12
CA SER A 60 0.63 9.92 -9.95
C SER A 60 1.62 9.69 -8.80
N TYR A 61 1.22 8.89 -7.81
CA TYR A 61 2.05 8.54 -6.67
C TYR A 61 2.90 7.29 -6.98
N ASP A 62 4.22 7.42 -7.01
CA ASP A 62 5.16 6.29 -7.15
C ASP A 62 5.96 6.11 -5.85
N PRO A 63 5.69 5.05 -5.06
CA PRO A 63 6.42 4.77 -3.84
C PRO A 63 7.85 4.24 -4.09
N GLY A 64 8.22 3.93 -5.34
CA GLY A 64 9.50 3.33 -5.71
C GLY A 64 9.74 2.03 -4.95
N ASN A 65 10.89 1.92 -4.28
CA ASN A 65 11.28 0.72 -3.52
C ASN A 65 10.91 0.80 -2.01
N ARG A 66 9.99 1.70 -1.62
CA ARG A 66 9.51 1.88 -0.24
C ARG A 66 8.08 1.37 -0.09
N ARG A 67 7.66 1.04 1.14
CA ARG A 67 6.26 0.73 1.42
C ARG A 67 5.44 2.01 1.46
N ASP A 68 4.39 2.03 0.66
CA ASP A 68 3.44 3.13 0.56
C ASP A 68 2.68 3.32 1.90
N PRO A 69 2.74 4.51 2.53
CA PRO A 69 2.00 4.79 3.77
C PRO A 69 0.48 4.80 3.57
N PHE A 70 0.01 4.94 2.34
CA PHE A 70 -1.43 4.97 1.99
C PHE A 70 -1.96 3.61 1.56
N LYS A 71 -1.09 2.60 1.43
CA LYS A 71 -1.50 1.22 1.15
C LYS A 71 -1.52 0.42 2.45
N SER A 72 -2.71 0.00 2.86
CA SER A 72 -2.91 -0.79 4.08
C SER A 72 -2.11 -2.11 4.03
N LEU A 73 -1.47 -2.43 5.15
CA LEU A 73 -0.72 -3.67 5.34
C LEU A 73 -1.57 -4.93 5.22
N GLU A 74 -2.81 -4.81 5.68
CA GLU A 74 -3.75 -5.93 5.79
C GLU A 74 -4.23 -6.40 4.42
N VAL A 75 -4.28 -5.48 3.45
CA VAL A 75 -4.70 -5.76 2.05
C VAL A 75 -3.64 -6.57 1.30
N GLY A 76 -2.41 -6.67 1.82
CA GLY A 76 -1.33 -7.45 1.20
C GLY A 76 -1.47 -8.96 1.35
N GLN A 77 -2.32 -9.42 2.27
CA GLN A 77 -2.66 -10.84 2.36
C GLN A 77 -4.02 -10.99 1.68
N ASN A 78 -4.05 -11.61 0.50
CA ASN A 78 -5.28 -12.05 -0.18
C ASN A 78 -5.99 -13.11 0.67
N ARG A 79 -6.44 -12.73 1.86
CA ARG A 79 -7.15 -13.60 2.78
C ARG A 79 -8.59 -13.64 2.28
N PRO A 80 -9.15 -14.84 2.05
CA PRO A 80 -10.50 -14.94 1.51
C PRO A 80 -11.48 -14.23 2.45
N GLU A 81 -12.33 -13.37 1.90
CA GLU A 81 -13.42 -12.76 2.65
C GLU A 81 -14.34 -13.87 3.19
N LEU A 82 -14.41 -13.99 4.51
CA LEU A 82 -15.26 -14.97 5.18
C LEU A 82 -16.72 -14.55 5.02
N LYS A 83 -17.53 -15.40 4.37
CA LYS A 83 -18.96 -15.21 4.11
C LYS A 83 -19.86 -15.40 5.36
N GLY A 84 -19.27 -15.57 6.55
CA GLY A 84 -20.00 -15.81 7.80
C GLY A 84 -19.20 -16.64 8.81
N PRO A 85 -19.81 -17.00 9.96
CA PRO A 85 -19.17 -17.86 10.95
C PRO A 85 -18.81 -19.22 10.34
N LEU A 86 -17.58 -19.67 10.57
CA LEU A 86 -17.10 -20.94 10.02
C LEU A 86 -17.81 -22.10 10.73
N PRO A 87 -18.38 -23.06 9.98
CA PRO A 87 -18.98 -24.25 10.58
C PRO A 87 -17.93 -25.10 11.33
N GLU A 88 -18.40 -26.02 12.16
CA GLU A 88 -17.53 -27.01 12.78
C GLU A 88 -17.17 -28.13 11.80
N GLY A 89 -16.05 -28.81 12.06
CA GLY A 89 -15.59 -29.91 11.21
C GLY A 89 -14.86 -29.47 9.93
N VAL A 90 -14.80 -30.39 8.97
CA VAL A 90 -14.13 -30.22 7.66
C VAL A 90 -14.68 -29.04 6.84
N PRO A 91 -16.01 -28.79 6.78
CA PRO A 91 -16.56 -27.67 5.99
C PRO A 91 -16.16 -26.27 6.46
N GLY A 92 -15.61 -26.16 7.68
CA GLY A 92 -15.14 -24.90 8.24
C GLY A 92 -13.62 -24.79 8.30
N LEU A 93 -12.90 -25.56 7.49
CA LEU A 93 -11.46 -25.47 7.32
C LEU A 93 -11.14 -24.60 6.09
N LEU A 94 -10.14 -23.73 6.22
CA LEU A 94 -9.60 -22.97 5.09
C LEU A 94 -8.35 -23.66 4.57
N ILE A 95 -8.24 -23.81 3.25
CA ILE A 95 -7.11 -24.50 2.59
C ILE A 95 -5.76 -23.83 2.91
N ASP A 96 -5.75 -22.51 3.04
CA ASP A 96 -4.53 -21.77 3.36
C ASP A 96 -4.08 -21.93 4.81
N GLU A 97 -5.02 -22.19 5.72
CA GLU A 97 -4.76 -22.28 7.15
C GLU A 97 -4.41 -23.68 7.62
N ILE A 98 -4.66 -24.70 6.81
CA ILE A 98 -4.36 -26.10 7.15
C ILE A 98 -2.95 -26.51 6.76
N ASP A 99 -2.35 -27.30 7.65
CA ASP A 99 -1.06 -27.93 7.45
C ASP A 99 -1.21 -29.44 7.28
N LEU A 100 -0.63 -29.97 6.21
CA LEU A 100 -0.65 -31.40 5.94
C LEU A 100 0.28 -32.12 6.91
N SER A 101 -0.30 -32.92 7.82
CA SER A 101 0.45 -33.64 8.87
C SER A 101 0.83 -35.06 8.44
N GLY A 102 0.01 -35.72 7.63
CA GLY A 102 0.26 -37.10 7.22
C GLY A 102 -0.68 -37.57 6.12
N ILE A 103 -0.28 -38.64 5.42
CA ILE A 103 -1.14 -39.33 4.45
C ILE A 103 -1.12 -40.83 4.73
N TYR A 104 -2.30 -41.43 4.80
CA TYR A 104 -2.51 -42.83 5.11
C TYR A 104 -3.16 -43.55 3.93
N ARG A 105 -2.68 -44.75 3.62
CA ARG A 105 -3.31 -45.63 2.64
C ARG A 105 -4.33 -46.53 3.33
N THR A 106 -5.57 -46.52 2.87
CA THR A 106 -6.63 -47.42 3.32
C THR A 106 -7.08 -48.33 2.18
N SER A 107 -7.89 -49.36 2.49
CA SER A 107 -8.48 -50.24 1.48
C SER A 107 -9.40 -49.51 0.49
N ARG A 108 -9.92 -48.34 0.87
CA ARG A 108 -10.83 -47.53 0.05
C ARG A 108 -10.15 -46.37 -0.67
N GLY A 109 -8.85 -46.15 -0.47
CA GLY A 109 -8.11 -45.02 -1.04
C GLY A 109 -7.20 -44.32 -0.02
N PHE A 110 -6.65 -43.18 -0.40
CA PHE A 110 -5.80 -42.36 0.47
C PHE A 110 -6.65 -41.45 1.36
N ILE A 111 -6.14 -41.20 2.58
CA ILE A 111 -6.72 -40.27 3.55
C ILE A 111 -5.60 -39.33 3.99
N ALA A 112 -5.83 -38.03 3.93
CA ALA A 112 -4.89 -37.03 4.43
C ALA A 112 -5.28 -36.60 5.84
N GLN A 113 -4.33 -36.56 6.76
CA GLN A 113 -4.50 -35.89 8.04
C GLN A 113 -3.96 -34.48 7.95
N VAL A 114 -4.82 -33.52 8.29
CA VAL A 114 -4.48 -32.09 8.30
C VAL A 114 -4.63 -31.54 9.72
N SER A 115 -3.73 -30.65 10.11
CA SER A 115 -3.79 -29.89 11.34
C SER A 115 -4.34 -28.50 11.04
N ALA A 116 -5.33 -28.08 11.82
CA ALA A 116 -5.85 -26.72 11.77
C ALA A 116 -5.33 -25.95 13.01
N PRO A 117 -4.24 -25.15 12.90
CA PRO A 117 -3.65 -24.43 14.01
C PRO A 117 -4.65 -23.46 14.66
N ASN A 118 -5.54 -22.86 13.88
CA ASN A 118 -6.58 -21.97 14.44
C ASN A 118 -7.60 -22.68 15.32
N LYS A 119 -7.79 -24.00 15.14
CA LYS A 119 -8.75 -24.81 15.90
C LYS A 119 -8.07 -25.77 16.88
N ASN A 120 -6.73 -25.83 16.93
CA ASN A 120 -5.94 -26.81 17.68
C ASN A 120 -6.46 -28.26 17.54
N ARG A 121 -6.91 -28.64 16.34
CA ARG A 121 -7.49 -29.96 16.05
C ARG A 121 -6.96 -30.50 14.73
N SER A 122 -6.90 -31.83 14.63
CA SER A 122 -6.61 -32.52 13.38
C SER A 122 -7.87 -33.12 12.78
N TYR A 123 -7.92 -33.15 11.44
CA TYR A 123 -9.04 -33.66 10.66
C TYR A 123 -8.52 -34.64 9.61
N LEU A 124 -9.37 -35.58 9.22
CA LEU A 124 -9.09 -36.54 8.16
C LEU A 124 -9.88 -36.15 6.92
N LEU A 125 -9.16 -35.93 5.81
CA LEU A 125 -9.72 -35.57 4.51
C LEU A 125 -9.68 -36.75 3.56
N ARG A 126 -10.71 -36.83 2.72
CA ARG A 126 -10.85 -37.75 1.59
C ARG A 126 -10.96 -36.96 0.29
N GLU A 127 -10.76 -37.65 -0.82
CA GLU A 127 -11.05 -37.10 -2.13
C GLU A 127 -12.54 -36.74 -2.23
N GLY A 128 -12.83 -35.53 -2.71
CA GLY A 128 -14.19 -34.98 -2.80
C GLY A 128 -14.71 -34.28 -1.55
N ASP A 129 -13.95 -34.26 -0.44
CA ASP A 129 -14.36 -33.49 0.75
C ASP A 129 -14.42 -31.98 0.44
N GLN A 130 -15.46 -31.33 0.97
CA GLN A 130 -15.65 -29.88 0.83
C GLN A 130 -15.11 -29.15 2.04
N LEU A 131 -14.24 -28.17 1.78
CA LEU A 131 -13.71 -27.20 2.72
C LEU A 131 -14.48 -25.89 2.58
N TYR A 132 -14.18 -24.93 3.45
CA TYR A 132 -14.88 -23.63 3.46
C TYR A 132 -14.66 -22.83 2.17
N ASP A 133 -13.43 -22.83 1.69
CA ASP A 133 -12.97 -22.07 0.54
C ASP A 133 -12.60 -22.96 -0.66
N GLY A 134 -13.05 -24.22 -0.70
CA GLY A 134 -12.74 -25.10 -1.82
C GLY A 134 -13.05 -26.58 -1.60
N ASP A 135 -12.45 -27.44 -2.41
CA ASP A 135 -12.65 -28.88 -2.39
C ASP A 135 -11.34 -29.67 -2.57
N VAL A 136 -11.32 -30.90 -2.05
CA VAL A 136 -10.20 -31.84 -2.23
C VAL A 136 -10.34 -32.55 -3.57
N VAL A 137 -9.45 -32.26 -4.50
CA VAL A 137 -9.48 -32.85 -5.85
C VAL A 137 -8.89 -34.26 -5.84
N ARG A 138 -7.74 -34.43 -5.18
CA ARG A 138 -6.98 -35.69 -5.22
C ARG A 138 -6.01 -35.81 -4.04
N ILE A 139 -5.84 -37.02 -3.53
CA ILE A 139 -4.87 -37.35 -2.48
C ILE A 139 -3.89 -38.39 -3.02
N SER A 140 -2.62 -38.01 -3.15
CA SER A 140 -1.52 -38.90 -3.54
C SER A 140 -0.80 -39.44 -2.31
N SER A 141 0.25 -40.25 -2.49
CA SER A 141 1.07 -40.72 -1.36
C SER A 141 1.91 -39.62 -0.67
N ASN A 142 2.20 -38.52 -1.36
CA ASN A 142 3.12 -37.47 -0.91
C ASN A 142 2.52 -36.05 -0.95
N GLU A 143 1.35 -35.87 -1.54
CA GLU A 143 0.75 -34.55 -1.73
C GLU A 143 -0.77 -34.64 -1.79
N VAL A 144 -1.41 -33.52 -1.45
CA VAL A 144 -2.84 -33.30 -1.58
C VAL A 144 -3.06 -32.12 -2.51
N VAL A 145 -3.94 -32.32 -3.49
CA VAL A 145 -4.33 -31.29 -4.46
C VAL A 145 -5.71 -30.77 -4.08
N PHE A 146 -5.79 -29.45 -3.86
CA PHE A 146 -7.01 -28.74 -3.54
C PHE A 146 -7.37 -27.79 -4.67
N LYS A 147 -8.68 -27.58 -4.85
CA LYS A 147 -9.21 -26.51 -5.68
C LYS A 147 -9.79 -25.45 -4.77
N GLN A 148 -9.10 -24.33 -4.63
CA GLN A 148 -9.49 -23.21 -3.79
C GLN A 148 -10.24 -22.17 -4.63
N ILE A 149 -11.38 -21.70 -4.13
CA ILE A 149 -12.19 -20.65 -4.72
C ILE A 149 -11.57 -19.30 -4.33
N VAL A 150 -11.26 -18.47 -5.32
CA VAL A 150 -10.64 -17.15 -5.12
C VAL A 150 -11.62 -16.08 -5.57
N ASN A 151 -11.94 -15.15 -4.68
CA ASN A 151 -12.79 -14.00 -4.98
C ASN A 151 -11.95 -12.82 -5.46
N ASP A 152 -11.31 -12.96 -6.62
CA ASP A 152 -10.58 -11.85 -7.26
C ASP A 152 -11.30 -11.47 -8.57
N PRO A 153 -11.90 -10.27 -8.66
CA PRO A 153 -12.62 -9.83 -9.86
C PRO A 153 -11.71 -9.65 -11.08
N THR A 154 -10.39 -9.62 -10.88
CA THR A 154 -9.38 -9.46 -11.94
C THR A 154 -9.07 -10.80 -12.63
N VAL A 155 -9.33 -11.93 -11.97
CA VAL A 155 -8.95 -13.26 -12.47
C VAL A 155 -10.12 -13.89 -13.22
N LEU A 156 -9.90 -14.30 -14.48
CA LEU A 156 -10.93 -14.95 -15.31
C LEU A 156 -11.49 -16.24 -14.70
N LYS A 157 -10.65 -16.99 -13.95
CA LYS A 157 -11.06 -18.22 -13.26
C LYS A 157 -11.25 -17.93 -11.77
N PRO A 158 -12.43 -18.18 -11.19
CA PRO A 158 -12.70 -17.92 -9.77
C PRO A 158 -12.10 -19.00 -8.86
N PHE A 159 -11.08 -19.74 -9.33
CA PHE A 159 -10.44 -20.79 -8.57
C PHE A 159 -8.96 -20.92 -8.93
N ARG A 160 -8.17 -21.37 -7.95
CA ARG A 160 -6.77 -21.75 -8.09
C ARG A 160 -6.56 -23.18 -7.58
N GLU A 161 -5.57 -23.85 -8.15
CA GLU A 161 -5.11 -25.13 -7.61
C GLU A 161 -4.03 -24.89 -6.56
N VAL A 162 -4.17 -25.55 -5.41
CA VAL A 162 -3.21 -25.48 -4.29
C VAL A 162 -2.72 -26.89 -4.02
N VAL A 163 -1.41 -27.09 -4.13
CA VAL A 163 -0.77 -28.39 -3.86
C VAL A 163 -0.03 -28.30 -2.54
N LYS A 164 -0.45 -29.09 -1.56
CA LYS A 164 0.22 -29.21 -0.26
C LYS A 164 0.99 -30.53 -0.25
N LYS A 165 2.31 -30.44 -0.14
CA LYS A 165 3.21 -31.60 -0.07
C LYS A 165 3.45 -31.99 1.37
N LEU A 166 3.60 -33.28 1.61
CA LEU A 166 4.00 -33.81 2.90
C LEU A 166 5.49 -33.52 3.07
N SER A 167 5.84 -32.61 3.97
CA SER A 167 7.22 -32.37 4.36
C SER A 167 7.68 -33.50 5.30
N PRO A 168 8.83 -34.14 5.04
CA PRO A 168 9.36 -35.22 5.87
C PRO A 168 9.89 -34.75 7.22
#